data_AF-A0A7S2NMS7-F1
#
_entry.id   AF-A0A7S2NMS7-F1
#
_cell.length_a   1.000
_cell.length_b   1.000
_cell.length_c   1.000
_cell.angle_alpha   90.00
_cell.angle_beta   90.00
_cell.angle_gamma   90.00
#
_symmetry.space_group_name_H-M   'P 1'
#
loop_
_entity.id
_entity.type
_entity.pdbx_description
1 polymer ?
#
loop_
_entity_poly.entity_id
_entity_poly.type
_entity_poly.pdbx_seq_one_letter_code
_entity_poly.pdbx_strand_id
1 'polypeptide(L)'
;SVRRVLNSVVATQPRDYVVMEVKSNLIAAERGDLLKRFNFPFYKKVAQVTMGEPDKEFKAKVHEAMLKEKQEQAEREWRARKLEKERKKLFEAQQKQLEDAKKKAQKEAEEAAKASELAKAAKEEPKEETKEETKEGDVKEEPMESKEAAKDGAAGDGGEGKKEEAKEEKKEEVKSESVKEEETKEEEQEEEKEEEEEPAPVATLTDEEKASCFRKKAIPDLTSWDLGKMFTKFSMPKAEEGFDDVRFSWSKQDKSEAYFQAWMLKQKVLQRIEELQPGEWFRTKNAEWQKLLAEWHQKQNDWKDPAKEAARRAAADEAKRKEEEEKKAKEAGEGDAPEGEKPAEGEEKAGEKPAEEEKPAEEKAKDIFAVENVTDIGGGEPLFANFTFEDWALLSLRFELYLMVHSYSKDANDPERVGVHESNFSFYYNKYFRKTLSLKYYGVDGNTQLLDMVKDVATLDKESRVLSTQLSDDTPLDLFIKLTEERRRVRQQSLDAGDETARLKFNATPEPPAVSSYQDGGYSYRGGGQRGGYSYGANRNLPPPPAGQQAQWGGRSSPYGGYGGKGGAVVGGKSQNP
;
A
#
# COMPACT_ATOMS: atom_id res chain seq x y z
N SER A 1 -30.44 23.50 -9.89
CA SER A 1 -30.16 22.86 -8.58
C SER A 1 -31.05 23.50 -7.52
N VAL A 2 -31.69 22.68 -6.69
CA VAL A 2 -32.56 23.10 -5.57
C VAL A 2 -31.86 24.11 -4.65
N ARG A 3 -30.54 23.93 -4.41
CA ARG A 3 -29.72 24.86 -3.62
C ARG A 3 -29.73 26.28 -4.18
N ARG A 4 -29.70 26.45 -5.51
CA ARG A 4 -29.73 27.78 -6.16
C ARG A 4 -31.09 28.48 -6.00
N VAL A 5 -32.17 27.72 -5.93
CA VAL A 5 -33.53 28.27 -5.72
C VAL A 5 -33.75 28.62 -4.26
N LEU A 6 -33.33 27.76 -3.32
CA LEU A 6 -33.35 28.04 -1.88
C LEU A 6 -32.50 29.28 -1.56
N ASN A 7 -31.21 29.23 -1.90
CA ASN A 7 -30.56 30.24 -2.72
C ASN A 7 -31.19 31.66 -2.78
N SER A 8 -31.95 31.88 -3.84
CA SER A 8 -32.59 33.17 -4.15
C SER A 8 -33.71 33.57 -3.20
N VAL A 9 -34.38 32.63 -2.53
CA VAL A 9 -35.59 32.92 -1.73
C VAL A 9 -35.28 33.14 -0.24
N VAL A 10 -34.27 32.46 0.30
CA VAL A 10 -33.95 32.53 1.73
C VAL A 10 -33.67 33.96 2.20
N ALA A 11 -33.02 34.77 1.36
CA ALA A 11 -32.65 36.14 1.69
C ALA A 11 -33.84 37.13 1.71
N THR A 12 -35.02 36.75 1.22
CA THR A 12 -36.18 37.68 1.17
C THR A 12 -37.10 37.56 2.39
N GLN A 13 -36.91 36.53 3.22
CA GLN A 13 -37.77 36.27 4.38
C GLN A 13 -37.13 36.81 5.67
N PRO A 14 -37.81 37.60 6.50
CA PRO A 14 -37.28 38.10 7.77
C PRO A 14 -37.28 36.98 8.82
N ARG A 15 -36.26 36.13 8.81
CA ARG A 15 -36.08 35.03 9.76
C ARG A 15 -34.62 34.83 10.09
N ASP A 16 -34.34 34.25 11.25
CA ASP A 16 -32.97 33.88 11.60
C ASP A 16 -32.47 32.79 10.65
N TYR A 17 -31.24 32.97 10.14
CA TYR A 17 -30.61 32.04 9.22
C TYR A 17 -29.18 31.76 9.63
N VAL A 18 -28.84 30.47 9.72
CA VAL A 18 -27.48 30.01 9.99
C VAL A 18 -26.87 29.49 8.69
N VAL A 19 -25.80 30.13 8.23
CA VAL A 19 -25.07 29.71 7.03
C VAL A 19 -24.06 28.63 7.41
N MET A 20 -24.44 27.36 7.25
CA MET A 20 -23.60 26.19 7.56
C MET A 20 -22.76 25.73 6.36
N GLU A 21 -21.96 26.63 5.77
CA GLU A 21 -21.07 26.32 4.64
C GLU A 21 -19.60 26.35 5.07
N VAL A 22 -18.97 25.18 5.20
CA VAL A 22 -17.60 25.04 5.73
C VAL A 22 -16.58 25.87 4.94
N LYS A 23 -16.49 25.63 3.63
CA LYS A 23 -15.51 26.30 2.75
C LYS A 23 -15.73 27.81 2.67
N SER A 24 -16.97 28.22 2.40
CA SER A 24 -17.30 29.62 2.16
C SER A 24 -17.18 30.48 3.42
N ASN A 25 -17.39 29.90 4.61
CA ASN A 25 -17.15 30.59 5.87
C ASN A 25 -15.66 30.78 6.19
N LEU A 26 -14.76 30.00 5.60
CA LEU A 26 -13.32 30.12 5.83
C LEU A 26 -12.62 31.05 4.83
N ILE A 27 -13.24 31.38 3.68
CA ILE A 27 -12.64 32.22 2.63
C ILE A 27 -13.28 33.62 2.63
N ALA A 28 -12.49 34.67 2.87
CA ALA A 28 -12.98 36.05 2.94
C ALA A 28 -13.79 36.51 1.71
N ALA A 29 -13.32 36.16 0.50
CA ALA A 29 -14.04 36.50 -0.73
C ALA A 29 -15.43 35.85 -0.79
N GLU A 30 -15.55 34.58 -0.38
CA GLU A 30 -16.82 33.86 -0.38
C GLU A 30 -17.75 34.34 0.74
N ARG A 31 -17.19 34.70 1.92
CA ARG A 31 -17.95 35.40 2.97
C ARG A 31 -18.51 36.73 2.48
N GLY A 32 -17.71 37.53 1.77
CA GLY A 32 -18.16 38.79 1.18
C GLY A 32 -19.35 38.61 0.23
N ASP A 33 -19.33 37.56 -0.61
CA ASP A 33 -20.45 37.24 -1.49
C ASP A 33 -21.70 36.75 -0.73
N LEU A 34 -21.51 36.00 0.36
CA LEU A 34 -22.60 35.63 1.27
C LEU A 34 -23.22 36.86 1.94
N LEU A 35 -22.42 37.82 2.40
CA LEU A 35 -22.91 39.03 3.05
C LEU A 35 -23.71 39.92 2.09
N LYS A 36 -23.29 40.04 0.82
CA LYS A 36 -24.05 40.76 -0.22
C LYS A 36 -25.45 40.19 -0.42
N ARG A 37 -25.63 38.88 -0.22
CA ARG A 37 -26.92 38.20 -0.36
C ARG A 37 -27.88 38.53 0.79
N PHE A 38 -27.38 38.77 2.00
CA PHE A 38 -28.17 39.13 3.18
C PHE A 38 -28.06 40.63 3.49
N ASN A 39 -28.28 41.47 2.49
CA ASN A 39 -28.10 42.93 2.59
C ASN A 39 -29.40 43.69 2.94
N PHE A 40 -30.53 43.00 3.12
CA PHE A 40 -31.77 43.65 3.50
C PHE A 40 -31.68 44.25 4.92
N PRO A 41 -32.32 45.41 5.19
CA PRO A 41 -32.20 46.11 6.48
C PRO A 41 -32.68 45.33 7.72
N PHE A 42 -33.51 44.30 7.52
CA PHE A 42 -34.03 43.48 8.60
C PHE A 42 -33.06 42.37 9.04
N TYR A 43 -31.89 42.23 8.40
CA TYR A 43 -30.85 41.32 8.85
C TYR A 43 -29.76 42.03 9.63
N LYS A 44 -29.40 41.43 10.76
CA LYS A 44 -28.13 41.69 11.44
C LYS A 44 -27.16 40.56 11.10
N LYS A 45 -26.06 40.87 10.41
CA LYS A 45 -25.03 39.93 9.98
C LYS A 45 -24.03 39.73 11.10
N VAL A 46 -24.06 38.55 11.72
CA VAL A 46 -23.15 38.20 12.83
C VAL A 46 -22.21 37.08 12.39
N ALA A 47 -20.91 37.27 12.57
CA ALA A 47 -19.94 36.20 12.45
C ALA A 47 -19.76 35.52 13.82
N GLN A 48 -20.08 34.23 13.92
CA GLN A 48 -19.81 33.44 15.11
C GLN A 48 -18.51 32.64 14.93
N VAL A 49 -17.43 33.10 15.57
CA VAL A 49 -16.12 32.45 15.57
C VAL A 49 -16.04 31.45 16.72
N THR A 50 -15.82 30.19 16.34
CA THR A 50 -15.83 29.04 17.26
C THR A 50 -14.51 28.28 17.07
N MET A 51 -13.42 28.84 17.64
CA MET A 51 -12.04 28.34 17.49
C MET A 51 -11.33 28.37 18.85
N GLY A 52 -10.32 27.52 19.02
CA GLY A 52 -9.60 27.36 20.28
C GLY A 52 -10.19 26.27 21.17
N GLU A 53 -9.97 26.40 22.49
CA GLU A 53 -10.45 25.42 23.47
C GLU A 53 -11.97 25.54 23.67
N PRO A 54 -12.76 24.46 23.44
CA PRO A 54 -14.20 24.50 23.66
C PRO A 54 -14.57 24.66 25.13
N ASP A 55 -15.78 25.15 25.37
CA ASP A 55 -16.35 25.20 26.71
C ASP A 55 -16.60 23.79 27.31
N LYS A 56 -16.80 23.74 28.63
CA LYS A 56 -17.00 22.49 29.36
C LYS A 56 -18.27 21.75 28.92
N GLU A 57 -19.32 22.47 28.54
CA GLU A 57 -20.60 21.89 28.14
C GLU A 57 -20.47 21.14 26.81
N PHE A 58 -19.76 21.73 25.85
CA PHE A 58 -19.43 21.10 24.58
C PHE A 58 -18.58 19.86 24.77
N LYS A 59 -17.52 19.94 25.59
CA LYS A 59 -16.67 18.77 25.90
C LYS A 59 -17.49 17.63 26.52
N ALA A 60 -18.36 17.93 27.48
CA ALA A 60 -19.23 16.92 28.09
C ALA A 60 -20.16 16.24 27.08
N LYS A 61 -20.82 17.01 26.20
CA LYS A 61 -21.67 16.47 25.12
C LYS A 61 -20.89 15.61 24.13
N VAL A 62 -19.66 16.01 23.79
CA VAL A 62 -18.77 15.22 22.92
C VAL A 62 -18.35 13.93 23.60
N HIS A 63 -17.99 13.96 24.88
CA HIS A 63 -17.61 12.78 25.66
C HIS A 63 -18.77 11.81 25.82
N GLU A 64 -19.97 12.30 26.12
CA GLU A 64 -21.18 11.47 26.18
C GLU A 64 -21.47 10.79 24.82
N ALA A 65 -21.37 11.53 23.72
CA ALA A 65 -21.56 10.98 22.38
C ALA A 65 -20.48 9.94 22.03
N MET A 66 -19.21 10.18 22.37
CA MET A 66 -18.12 9.21 22.15
C MET A 66 -18.32 7.93 22.97
N LEU A 67 -18.75 8.07 24.23
CA LEU A 67 -19.03 6.92 25.10
C LEU A 67 -20.17 6.10 24.54
N LYS A 68 -21.24 6.76 24.08
CA LYS A 68 -22.37 6.10 23.43
C LYS A 68 -21.97 5.37 22.14
N GLU A 69 -21.21 6.00 21.26
CA GLU A 69 -20.71 5.36 20.03
C GLU A 69 -19.83 4.15 20.33
N LYS A 70 -18.96 4.25 21.35
CA LYS A 70 -18.09 3.17 21.79
C LYS A 70 -18.90 2.01 22.39
N GLN A 71 -19.92 2.32 23.19
CA GLN A 71 -20.84 1.33 23.73
C GLN A 71 -21.60 0.61 22.61
N GLU A 72 -22.16 1.35 21.64
CA GLU A 72 -22.85 0.77 20.48
C GLU A 72 -21.92 -0.09 19.61
N GLN A 73 -20.66 0.30 19.47
CA GLN A 73 -19.66 -0.50 18.75
C GLN A 73 -19.31 -1.78 19.52
N ALA A 74 -19.05 -1.68 20.82
CA ALA A 74 -18.73 -2.83 21.66
C ALA A 74 -19.89 -3.83 21.70
N GLU A 75 -21.13 -3.35 21.81
CA GLU A 75 -22.33 -4.20 21.72
C GLU A 75 -22.49 -4.82 20.33
N ARG A 76 -22.21 -4.08 19.25
CA ARG A 76 -22.27 -4.61 17.88
C ARG A 76 -21.25 -5.72 17.66
N GLU A 77 -20.01 -5.52 18.12
CA GLU A 77 -18.95 -6.52 18.05
C GLU A 77 -19.27 -7.75 18.92
N TRP A 78 -19.82 -7.55 20.10
CA TRP A 78 -20.29 -8.64 20.98
C TRP A 78 -21.42 -9.44 20.33
N ARG A 79 -22.46 -8.78 19.78
CA ARG A 79 -23.54 -9.46 19.04
C ARG A 79 -23.03 -10.19 17.81
N ALA A 80 -22.07 -9.60 17.09
CA ALA A 80 -21.46 -10.24 15.91
C ALA A 80 -20.67 -11.49 16.30
N ARG A 81 -19.90 -11.46 17.40
CA ARG A 81 -19.18 -12.62 17.92
C ARG A 81 -20.13 -13.73 18.38
N LYS A 82 -21.22 -13.38 19.07
CA LYS A 82 -22.26 -14.34 19.45
C LYS A 82 -22.86 -15.03 18.21
N LEU A 83 -23.28 -14.26 17.21
CA LEU A 83 -23.83 -14.80 15.97
C LEU A 83 -22.80 -15.63 15.17
N GLU A 84 -21.52 -15.25 15.20
CA GLU A 84 -20.45 -16.03 14.56
C GLU A 84 -20.20 -17.37 15.27
N LYS A 85 -20.18 -17.38 16.61
CA LYS A 85 -20.10 -18.60 17.44
C LYS A 85 -21.28 -19.52 17.13
N GLU A 86 -22.51 -19.01 17.14
CA GLU A 86 -23.73 -19.76 16.79
C GLU A 86 -23.67 -20.33 15.35
N ARG A 87 -23.25 -19.52 14.37
CA ARG A 87 -23.13 -19.98 12.98
C ARG A 87 -22.07 -21.08 12.84
N LYS A 88 -20.97 -20.99 13.57
CA LYS A 88 -19.91 -22.00 13.57
C LYS A 88 -20.41 -23.32 14.18
N LYS A 89 -21.09 -23.26 15.33
CA LYS A 89 -21.74 -24.43 15.95
C LYS A 89 -22.74 -25.10 14.99
N LEU A 90 -23.62 -24.32 14.34
CA LEU A 90 -24.60 -24.86 13.39
C LEU A 90 -23.92 -25.54 12.19
N PHE A 91 -22.86 -24.94 11.66
CA PHE A 91 -22.11 -25.50 10.54
C PHE A 91 -21.40 -26.81 10.93
N GLU A 92 -20.77 -26.87 12.10
CA GLU A 92 -20.13 -28.08 12.63
C GLU A 92 -21.17 -29.20 12.87
N ALA A 93 -22.33 -28.87 13.44
CA ALA A 93 -23.43 -29.81 13.63
C ALA A 93 -23.96 -30.38 12.29
N GLN A 94 -24.16 -29.51 11.28
CA GLN A 94 -24.55 -29.95 9.94
C GLN A 94 -23.49 -30.83 9.27
N GLN A 95 -22.20 -30.51 9.43
CA GLN A 95 -21.11 -31.34 8.92
C GLN A 95 -21.12 -32.73 9.56
N LYS A 96 -21.26 -32.81 10.88
CA LYS A 96 -21.34 -34.09 11.61
C LYS A 96 -22.54 -34.92 11.14
N GLN A 97 -23.72 -34.32 11.01
CA GLN A 97 -24.92 -35.01 10.49
C GLN A 97 -24.71 -35.54 9.06
N LEU A 98 -24.08 -34.76 8.18
CA LEU A 98 -23.77 -35.20 6.81
C LEU A 98 -22.74 -36.33 6.78
N GLU A 99 -21.74 -36.31 7.67
CA GLU A 99 -20.77 -37.40 7.80
C GLU A 99 -21.41 -38.68 8.32
N ASP A 100 -22.26 -38.59 9.33
CA ASP A 100 -22.95 -39.76 9.89
C ASP A 100 -23.98 -40.33 8.90
N ALA A 101 -24.70 -39.48 8.15
CA ALA A 101 -25.58 -39.91 7.06
C ALA A 101 -24.80 -40.61 5.94
N LYS A 102 -23.60 -40.13 5.59
CA LYS A 102 -22.72 -40.80 4.61
C LYS A 102 -22.24 -42.17 5.12
N LYS A 103 -21.82 -42.27 6.38
CA LYS A 103 -21.41 -43.54 6.98
C LYS A 103 -22.59 -44.54 7.00
N LYS A 104 -23.80 -44.08 7.33
CA LYS A 104 -25.00 -44.91 7.28
C LYS A 104 -25.32 -45.39 5.87
N ALA A 105 -25.33 -44.48 4.89
CA ALA A 105 -25.56 -44.83 3.49
C ALA A 105 -24.49 -45.78 2.92
N GLN A 106 -23.23 -45.66 3.35
CA GLN A 106 -22.17 -46.59 2.98
C GLN A 106 -22.39 -47.99 3.55
N LYS A 107 -22.78 -48.09 4.84
CA LYS A 107 -23.13 -49.38 5.46
C LYS A 107 -24.32 -50.04 4.75
N GLU A 108 -25.39 -49.28 4.49
CA GLU A 108 -26.57 -49.78 3.77
C GLU A 108 -26.23 -50.22 2.34
N ALA A 109 -25.36 -49.49 1.63
CA ALA A 109 -24.89 -49.87 0.31
C ALA A 109 -24.01 -51.13 0.32
N GLU A 110 -23.14 -51.30 1.33
CA GLU A 110 -22.31 -52.49 1.49
C GLU A 110 -23.17 -53.73 1.81
N GLU A 111 -24.18 -53.58 2.67
CA GLU A 111 -25.15 -54.63 2.97
C GLU A 111 -25.99 -55.00 1.75
N ALA A 112 -26.47 -54.00 0.99
CA ALA A 112 -27.20 -54.23 -0.27
C ALA A 112 -26.31 -54.92 -1.32
N ALA A 113 -25.03 -54.56 -1.41
CA ALA A 113 -24.07 -55.21 -2.30
C ALA A 113 -23.88 -56.69 -1.91
N LYS A 114 -23.64 -56.99 -0.62
CA LYS A 114 -23.53 -58.37 -0.11
C LYS A 114 -24.81 -59.18 -0.35
N ALA A 115 -25.99 -58.58 -0.14
CA ALA A 115 -27.27 -59.23 -0.42
C ALA A 115 -27.46 -59.52 -1.92
N SER A 116 -27.03 -58.59 -2.80
CA SER A 116 -27.09 -58.77 -4.25
C SER A 116 -26.11 -59.85 -4.75
N GLU A 117 -24.95 -60.00 -4.09
CA GLU A 117 -23.94 -61.01 -4.42
C GLU A 117 -24.42 -62.41 -4.02
N LEU A 118 -25.03 -62.54 -2.84
CA LEU A 118 -25.71 -63.78 -2.41
C LEU A 118 -26.89 -64.16 -3.33
N ALA A 119 -27.65 -63.17 -3.81
CA ALA A 119 -28.74 -63.40 -4.76
C ALA A 119 -28.25 -63.80 -6.17
N LYS A 120 -27.08 -63.33 -6.60
CA LYS A 120 -26.43 -63.77 -7.85
C LYS A 120 -25.86 -65.18 -7.73
N ALA A 121 -25.25 -65.52 -6.60
CA ALA A 121 -24.81 -66.90 -6.31
C ALA A 121 -25.97 -67.91 -6.31
N ALA A 122 -27.20 -67.48 -6.05
CA ALA A 122 -28.40 -68.32 -6.12
C ALA A 122 -29.05 -68.44 -7.51
N LYS A 123 -28.58 -67.70 -8.53
CA LYS A 123 -29.16 -67.69 -9.90
C LYS A 123 -28.25 -68.28 -10.99
N GLU A 124 -27.06 -68.78 -10.66
CA GLU A 124 -26.25 -69.59 -11.58
C GLU A 124 -26.57 -71.09 -11.46
N GLU A 125 -27.72 -71.51 -12.01
CA GLU A 125 -27.86 -72.78 -12.73
C GLU A 125 -28.53 -72.49 -14.09
N PRO A 126 -28.02 -73.02 -15.22
CA PRO A 126 -28.26 -72.43 -16.54
C PRO A 126 -29.47 -73.05 -17.27
N LYS A 127 -30.15 -72.27 -18.12
CA LYS A 127 -30.95 -72.79 -19.26
C LYS A 127 -31.26 -71.72 -20.34
N GLU A 128 -30.45 -71.77 -21.38
CA GLU A 128 -30.74 -71.95 -22.83
C GLU A 128 -32.08 -71.47 -23.47
N GLU A 129 -31.91 -70.62 -24.50
CA GLU A 129 -32.61 -70.43 -25.80
C GLU A 129 -34.15 -70.30 -25.92
N THR A 130 -34.67 -69.20 -26.52
CA THR A 130 -35.15 -69.11 -27.93
C THR A 130 -35.62 -67.69 -28.37
N LYS A 131 -35.52 -67.46 -29.69
CA LYS A 131 -35.94 -66.38 -30.65
C LYS A 131 -37.36 -65.73 -30.41
N GLU A 132 -37.83 -64.63 -31.04
CA GLU A 132 -37.58 -63.86 -32.28
C GLU A 132 -38.36 -62.51 -32.22
N GLU A 133 -37.89 -61.45 -32.92
CA GLU A 133 -38.60 -60.35 -33.67
C GLU A 133 -39.88 -59.65 -33.10
N THR A 134 -40.15 -58.33 -33.16
CA THR A 134 -39.97 -57.30 -34.21
C THR A 134 -40.44 -55.88 -33.76
N LYS A 135 -39.94 -54.84 -34.47
CA LYS A 135 -40.53 -53.50 -34.83
C LYS A 135 -40.55 -52.33 -33.82
N GLU A 136 -39.82 -51.23 -34.11
CA GLU A 136 -40.22 -49.98 -34.82
C GLU A 136 -41.32 -49.20 -34.07
N GLY A 137 -41.27 -47.90 -33.76
CA GLY A 137 -40.46 -46.75 -34.17
C GLY A 137 -41.35 -45.49 -34.00
N ASP A 138 -40.74 -44.33 -33.69
CA ASP A 138 -41.27 -42.96 -33.87
C ASP A 138 -42.61 -42.57 -33.17
N VAL A 139 -43.00 -41.33 -32.88
CA VAL A 139 -42.56 -39.94 -33.13
C VAL A 139 -43.26 -39.05 -32.08
N LYS A 140 -42.55 -37.98 -31.70
CA LYS A 140 -42.92 -36.60 -31.31
C LYS A 140 -44.28 -36.24 -30.65
N GLU A 141 -44.17 -35.14 -29.91
CA GLU A 141 -44.89 -33.85 -30.04
C GLU A 141 -45.68 -33.40 -28.79
N GLU A 142 -45.07 -32.48 -28.04
CA GLU A 142 -45.76 -31.33 -27.40
C GLU A 142 -46.45 -30.46 -28.48
N PRO A 143 -47.42 -29.55 -28.20
CA PRO A 143 -47.51 -28.69 -27.00
C PRO A 143 -48.95 -28.29 -26.56
N MET A 144 -49.07 -27.52 -25.46
CA MET A 144 -49.77 -26.21 -25.38
C MET A 144 -50.32 -25.87 -23.99
N GLU A 145 -49.90 -24.69 -23.53
CA GLU A 145 -50.66 -23.63 -22.82
C GLU A 145 -52.05 -23.96 -22.26
N SER A 146 -52.28 -23.65 -20.97
CA SER A 146 -52.86 -22.35 -20.55
C SER A 146 -53.47 -22.39 -19.14
N LYS A 147 -53.19 -21.30 -18.41
CA LYS A 147 -54.06 -20.53 -17.49
C LYS A 147 -54.91 -21.20 -16.39
N GLU A 148 -54.60 -20.72 -15.18
CA GLU A 148 -55.47 -20.12 -14.16
C GLU A 148 -56.66 -20.87 -13.53
N ALA A 149 -56.65 -20.74 -12.20
CA ALA A 149 -57.78 -20.50 -11.30
C ALA A 149 -58.53 -21.70 -10.67
N ALA A 150 -58.20 -21.87 -9.39
CA ALA A 150 -59.12 -21.84 -8.25
C ALA A 150 -59.94 -23.09 -7.85
N LYS A 151 -59.74 -23.39 -6.56
CA LYS A 151 -60.70 -23.77 -5.51
C LYS A 151 -61.03 -25.25 -5.24
N ASP A 152 -60.66 -25.60 -4.00
CA ASP A 152 -61.46 -26.24 -2.93
C ASP A 152 -62.20 -27.56 -3.21
N GLY A 153 -61.96 -28.52 -2.31
CA GLY A 153 -62.96 -29.55 -1.99
C GLY A 153 -62.36 -30.88 -1.55
N ALA A 154 -62.27 -31.07 -0.23
CA ALA A 154 -61.79 -32.25 0.45
C ALA A 154 -62.82 -33.40 0.55
N ALA A 155 -62.30 -34.53 1.08
CA ALA A 155 -62.95 -35.76 1.57
C ALA A 155 -63.23 -36.82 0.49
N GLY A 156 -62.86 -38.09 0.66
CA GLY A 156 -62.32 -38.83 1.81
C GLY A 156 -62.77 -40.28 1.72
N ASP A 157 -62.09 -41.15 2.48
CA ASP A 157 -62.48 -42.52 2.88
C ASP A 157 -62.27 -43.65 1.84
N GLY A 158 -61.70 -44.82 2.14
CA GLY A 158 -61.26 -45.49 3.38
C GLY A 158 -61.17 -47.02 3.12
N GLY A 159 -60.35 -47.77 3.88
CA GLY A 159 -60.43 -49.25 3.91
C GLY A 159 -59.13 -50.02 4.21
N GLU A 160 -58.95 -50.45 5.46
CA GLU A 160 -57.85 -51.26 6.04
C GLU A 160 -57.90 -52.78 5.77
N GLY A 161 -56.78 -53.51 6.01
CA GLY A 161 -56.82 -54.96 6.25
C GLY A 161 -55.51 -55.79 6.31
N LYS A 162 -54.64 -55.54 7.33
CA LYS A 162 -53.84 -56.50 8.16
C LYS A 162 -52.96 -57.64 7.55
N LYS A 163 -51.64 -57.60 7.86
CA LYS A 163 -50.79 -58.78 8.18
C LYS A 163 -49.61 -58.37 9.09
N GLU A 164 -49.83 -58.49 10.39
CA GLU A 164 -48.85 -58.35 11.49
C GLU A 164 -48.31 -59.74 11.84
N GLU A 165 -46.99 -59.90 11.99
CA GLU A 165 -46.34 -60.85 12.93
C GLU A 165 -44.79 -60.86 12.86
N ALA A 166 -44.14 -60.05 12.01
CA ALA A 166 -42.67 -59.87 12.03
C ALA A 166 -42.22 -58.53 12.66
N LYS A 167 -43.09 -57.92 13.48
CA LYS A 167 -42.98 -56.53 13.94
C LYS A 167 -42.60 -56.37 15.42
N GLU A 168 -42.41 -57.47 16.16
CA GLU A 168 -42.26 -57.41 17.61
C GLU A 168 -40.80 -57.36 18.08
N GLU A 169 -39.88 -58.14 17.49
CA GLU A 169 -38.44 -58.08 17.88
C GLU A 169 -37.69 -56.87 17.28
N LYS A 170 -38.15 -56.28 16.18
CA LYS A 170 -37.57 -55.04 15.61
C LYS A 170 -38.03 -53.75 16.30
N LYS A 171 -39.01 -53.81 17.21
CA LYS A 171 -39.59 -52.64 17.86
C LYS A 171 -38.93 -52.32 19.21
N GLU A 172 -38.20 -53.26 19.79
CA GLU A 172 -37.56 -53.10 21.11
C GLU A 172 -36.15 -52.47 21.00
N GLU A 173 -35.34 -52.84 19.99
CA GLU A 173 -34.04 -52.18 19.74
C GLU A 173 -34.20 -50.73 19.25
N VAL A 174 -35.14 -50.46 18.34
CA VAL A 174 -35.40 -49.11 17.78
C VAL A 174 -35.92 -48.13 18.83
N LYS A 175 -36.58 -48.63 19.90
CA LYS A 175 -37.10 -47.80 20.99
C LYS A 175 -36.05 -47.51 22.06
N SER A 176 -35.00 -48.34 22.17
CA SER A 176 -33.89 -48.13 23.12
C SER A 176 -32.85 -47.12 22.60
N GLU A 177 -32.64 -47.06 21.28
CA GLU A 177 -31.79 -46.03 20.67
C GLU A 177 -32.49 -44.67 20.56
N SER A 178 -33.80 -44.63 20.29
CA SER A 178 -34.53 -43.35 20.14
C SER A 178 -34.65 -42.58 21.46
N VAL A 179 -34.72 -43.26 22.60
CA VAL A 179 -34.81 -42.62 23.93
C VAL A 179 -33.44 -42.08 24.36
N LYS A 180 -32.34 -42.75 23.97
CA LYS A 180 -30.98 -42.33 24.29
C LYS A 180 -30.52 -41.12 23.47
N GLU A 181 -31.04 -40.98 22.25
CA GLU A 181 -30.80 -39.84 21.35
C GLU A 181 -31.63 -38.60 21.74
N GLU A 182 -32.79 -38.76 22.40
CA GLU A 182 -33.56 -37.64 22.98
C GLU A 182 -32.93 -37.14 24.29
N GLU A 183 -32.47 -38.03 25.18
CA GLU A 183 -31.83 -37.62 26.45
C GLU A 183 -30.48 -36.88 26.24
N THR A 184 -29.66 -37.32 25.27
CA THR A 184 -28.40 -36.60 24.94
C THR A 184 -28.64 -35.23 24.30
N LYS A 185 -29.79 -35.03 23.66
CA LYS A 185 -30.16 -33.77 23.01
C LYS A 185 -30.79 -32.78 24.00
N GLU A 186 -31.45 -33.28 25.04
CA GLU A 186 -31.91 -32.46 26.18
C GLU A 186 -30.73 -32.08 27.11
N GLU A 187 -29.78 -32.98 27.37
CA GLU A 187 -28.56 -32.65 28.15
C GLU A 187 -27.63 -31.67 27.40
N GLU A 188 -27.42 -31.83 26.07
CA GLU A 188 -26.69 -30.82 25.27
C GLU A 188 -27.43 -29.48 25.21
N GLN A 189 -28.78 -29.46 25.27
CA GLN A 189 -29.57 -28.22 25.30
C GLN A 189 -29.59 -27.52 26.68
N GLU A 190 -29.47 -28.28 27.78
CA GLU A 190 -29.36 -27.72 29.12
C GLU A 190 -27.93 -27.23 29.41
N GLU A 191 -26.88 -27.95 28.99
CA GLU A 191 -25.51 -27.45 29.03
C GLU A 191 -25.31 -26.23 28.08
N GLU A 192 -26.01 -26.17 26.93
CA GLU A 192 -26.01 -24.99 26.04
C GLU A 192 -26.66 -23.73 26.62
N LYS A 193 -27.54 -23.86 27.63
CA LYS A 193 -28.16 -22.70 28.29
C LYS A 193 -27.32 -22.13 29.42
N GLU A 194 -26.40 -22.92 29.99
CA GLU A 194 -25.53 -22.47 31.10
C GLU A 194 -24.17 -21.92 30.62
N GLU A 195 -23.66 -22.27 29.43
CA GLU A 195 -22.48 -21.63 28.85
C GLU A 195 -22.80 -20.33 28.06
N GLU A 196 -22.41 -19.19 28.65
CA GLU A 196 -22.24 -17.84 28.05
C GLU A 196 -23.47 -16.91 27.88
N GLU A 197 -24.12 -16.57 28.99
CA GLU A 197 -24.47 -15.16 29.21
C GLU A 197 -23.20 -14.34 29.53
N GLU A 198 -22.24 -14.27 28.59
CA GLU A 198 -21.19 -13.25 28.68
C GLU A 198 -21.87 -11.87 28.72
N PRO A 199 -21.75 -11.09 29.81
CA PRO A 199 -22.45 -9.82 29.91
C PRO A 199 -21.95 -8.87 28.82
N ALA A 200 -22.85 -8.03 28.30
CA ALA A 200 -22.49 -7.04 27.29
C ALA A 200 -21.35 -6.14 27.81
N PRO A 201 -20.33 -5.86 26.98
CA PRO A 201 -19.20 -5.03 27.41
C PRO A 201 -19.66 -3.62 27.76
N VAL A 202 -19.13 -3.06 28.85
CA VAL A 202 -19.35 -1.66 29.25
C VAL A 202 -18.15 -0.83 28.79
N ALA A 203 -18.40 0.13 27.90
CA ALA A 203 -17.37 0.99 27.35
C ALA A 203 -17.01 2.14 28.29
N THR A 204 -15.71 2.39 28.46
CA THR A 204 -15.17 3.58 29.14
C THR A 204 -14.29 4.38 28.19
N LEU A 205 -14.27 5.70 28.36
CA LEU A 205 -13.34 6.56 27.63
C LEU A 205 -11.93 6.46 28.22
N THR A 206 -10.93 6.30 27.35
CA THR A 206 -9.51 6.39 27.72
C THR A 206 -9.12 7.84 27.99
N ASP A 207 -7.96 8.05 28.63
CA ASP A 207 -7.49 9.42 28.92
C ASP A 207 -7.14 10.21 27.64
N GLU A 208 -6.69 9.52 26.58
CA GLU A 208 -6.51 10.11 25.25
C GLU A 208 -7.85 10.57 24.64
N GLU A 209 -8.91 9.76 24.76
CA GLU A 209 -10.24 10.10 24.25
C GLU A 209 -10.85 11.28 25.02
N LYS A 210 -10.63 11.35 26.35
CA LYS A 210 -11.03 12.50 27.17
C LYS A 210 -10.27 13.79 26.80
N ALA A 211 -9.02 13.67 26.36
CA ALA A 211 -8.25 14.81 25.86
C ALA A 211 -8.77 15.30 24.49
N SER A 212 -9.46 14.45 23.71
CA SER A 212 -10.06 14.86 22.45
C SER A 212 -11.26 15.77 22.67
N CYS A 213 -11.21 16.94 22.03
CA CYS A 213 -12.32 17.89 22.01
C CYS A 213 -13.35 17.59 20.90
N PHE A 214 -13.05 16.66 20.00
CA PHE A 214 -13.89 16.36 18.83
C PHE A 214 -13.98 14.85 18.56
N ARG A 215 -15.15 14.41 18.09
CA ARG A 215 -15.34 13.05 17.56
C ARG A 215 -14.58 12.88 16.25
N LYS A 216 -13.87 11.76 16.09
CA LYS A 216 -13.31 11.35 14.80
C LYS A 216 -14.44 10.82 13.93
N LYS A 217 -14.70 11.49 12.81
CA LYS A 217 -15.67 11.02 11.81
C LYS A 217 -14.96 10.26 10.70
N ALA A 218 -15.66 9.29 10.10
CA ALA A 218 -15.15 8.55 8.95
C ALA A 218 -14.98 9.43 7.70
N ILE A 219 -15.82 10.46 7.57
CA ILE A 219 -15.81 11.39 6.43
C ILE A 219 -15.32 12.75 6.94
N PRO A 220 -14.23 13.31 6.38
CA PRO A 220 -13.75 14.64 6.73
C PRO A 220 -14.68 15.73 6.18
N ASP A 221 -14.68 16.91 6.80
CA ASP A 221 -15.53 18.04 6.37
C ASP A 221 -15.16 18.60 4.99
N LEU A 222 -13.89 18.47 4.60
CA LEU A 222 -13.37 18.78 3.28
C LEU A 222 -12.54 17.60 2.77
N THR A 223 -12.60 17.34 1.46
CA THR A 223 -11.70 16.37 0.85
C THR A 223 -10.25 16.85 1.02
N SER A 224 -9.28 15.94 1.09
CA SER A 224 -7.87 16.31 1.19
C SER A 224 -7.43 17.20 0.02
N TRP A 225 -8.02 16.99 -1.16
CA TRP A 225 -7.76 17.82 -2.35
C TRP A 225 -8.29 19.25 -2.19
N ASP A 226 -9.54 19.42 -1.73
CA ASP A 226 -10.11 20.74 -1.50
C ASP A 226 -9.37 21.49 -0.37
N LEU A 227 -9.05 20.78 0.71
CA LEU A 227 -8.29 21.35 1.83
C LEU A 227 -6.91 21.81 1.36
N GLY A 228 -6.13 20.94 0.71
CA GLY A 228 -4.79 21.27 0.22
C GLY A 228 -4.76 22.44 -0.77
N LYS A 229 -5.80 22.59 -1.60
CA LYS A 229 -5.90 23.67 -2.59
C LYS A 229 -6.34 25.01 -1.97
N MET A 230 -7.15 24.98 -0.93
CA MET A 230 -7.85 26.18 -0.45
C MET A 230 -7.40 26.67 0.93
N PHE A 231 -6.71 25.84 1.74
CA PHE A 231 -6.37 26.23 3.11
C PHE A 231 -5.55 27.52 3.18
N THR A 232 -4.68 27.78 2.19
CA THR A 232 -3.89 29.03 2.10
C THR A 232 -4.74 30.27 1.93
N LYS A 233 -6.01 30.13 1.53
CA LYS A 233 -6.99 31.21 1.40
C LYS A 233 -7.87 31.35 2.64
N PHE A 234 -7.70 30.49 3.64
CA PHE A 234 -8.49 30.54 4.84
C PHE A 234 -8.11 31.76 5.69
N SER A 235 -9.12 32.37 6.30
CA SER A 235 -8.99 33.58 7.09
C SER A 235 -10.10 33.65 8.11
N MET A 236 -9.84 34.31 9.23
CA MET A 236 -10.87 34.67 10.19
C MET A 236 -11.72 35.84 9.66
N PRO A 237 -13.01 35.91 10.01
CA PRO A 237 -13.88 37.01 9.62
C PRO A 237 -13.38 38.32 10.23
N LYS A 238 -13.28 39.36 9.40
CA LYS A 238 -12.92 40.71 9.85
C LYS A 238 -14.10 41.67 9.74
N ALA A 239 -14.12 42.71 10.57
CA ALA A 239 -15.21 43.68 10.57
C ALA A 239 -15.36 44.41 9.22
N GLU A 240 -14.24 44.62 8.51
CA GLU A 240 -14.20 45.29 7.21
C GLU A 240 -14.92 44.50 6.10
N GLU A 241 -15.22 43.21 6.32
CA GLU A 241 -15.99 42.39 5.38
C GLU A 241 -17.49 42.75 5.34
N GLY A 242 -17.97 43.53 6.32
CA GLY A 242 -19.37 44.00 6.40
C GLY A 242 -20.23 43.22 7.39
N PHE A 243 -19.63 42.62 8.41
CA PHE A 243 -20.34 42.07 9.57
C PHE A 243 -20.74 43.19 10.53
N ASP A 244 -21.94 43.10 11.10
CA ASP A 244 -22.43 44.03 12.14
C ASP A 244 -21.87 43.66 13.53
N ASP A 245 -21.43 42.40 13.71
CA ASP A 245 -20.90 41.89 14.97
C ASP A 245 -20.02 40.65 14.70
N VAL A 246 -18.89 40.52 15.41
CA VAL A 246 -18.01 39.34 15.36
C VAL A 246 -17.87 38.81 16.78
N ARG A 247 -18.44 37.61 17.01
CA ARG A 247 -18.55 37.00 18.34
C ARG A 247 -17.64 35.81 18.44
N PHE A 248 -17.02 35.67 19.61
CA PHE A 248 -16.12 34.57 19.93
C PHE A 248 -16.74 33.70 21.02
N SER A 249 -17.15 32.48 20.68
CA SER A 249 -17.90 31.59 21.61
C SER A 249 -17.00 30.76 22.54
N TRP A 250 -15.85 30.31 22.05
CA TRP A 250 -14.98 29.38 22.80
C TRP A 250 -13.81 30.08 23.46
N SER A 251 -12.98 30.76 22.67
CA SER A 251 -11.82 31.49 23.15
C SER A 251 -11.89 32.94 22.70
N LYS A 252 -11.34 33.86 23.49
CA LYS A 252 -11.22 35.28 23.10
C LYS A 252 -10.48 35.44 21.76
N GLN A 253 -10.64 36.60 21.12
CA GLN A 253 -10.09 36.91 19.80
C GLN A 253 -8.62 36.50 19.66
N ASP A 254 -7.72 37.02 20.50
CA ASP A 254 -6.27 36.75 20.40
C ASP A 254 -5.93 35.25 20.49
N LYS A 255 -6.63 34.51 21.37
CA LYS A 255 -6.43 33.07 21.53
C LYS A 255 -6.99 32.28 20.35
N SER A 256 -8.12 32.71 19.80
CA SER A 256 -8.70 32.12 18.59
C SER A 256 -7.80 32.34 17.38
N GLU A 257 -7.20 33.52 17.26
CA GLU A 257 -6.26 33.86 16.20
C GLU A 257 -4.96 33.08 16.32
N ALA A 258 -4.37 33.01 17.52
CA ALA A 258 -3.20 32.16 17.75
C ALA A 258 -3.46 30.68 17.43
N TYR A 259 -4.64 30.16 17.83
CA TYR A 259 -5.07 28.81 17.48
C TYR A 259 -5.19 28.61 15.97
N PHE A 260 -5.82 29.56 15.27
CA PHE A 260 -5.99 29.50 13.82
C PHE A 260 -4.64 29.55 13.09
N GLN A 261 -3.71 30.41 13.50
CA GLN A 261 -2.38 30.49 12.91
C GLN A 261 -1.57 29.21 13.16
N ALA A 262 -1.61 28.66 14.37
CA ALA A 262 -0.98 27.37 14.66
C ALA A 262 -1.57 26.23 13.80
N TRP A 263 -2.88 26.24 13.59
CA TRP A 263 -3.54 25.28 12.69
C TRP A 263 -3.10 25.48 11.23
N MET A 264 -2.99 26.72 10.75
CA MET A 264 -2.51 27.05 9.40
C MET A 264 -1.08 26.55 9.16
N LEU A 265 -0.17 26.80 10.10
CA LEU A 265 1.22 26.29 10.05
C LEU A 265 1.25 24.76 10.03
N LYS A 266 0.44 24.11 10.87
CA LYS A 266 0.28 22.64 10.84
C LYS A 266 -0.22 22.15 9.49
N GLN A 267 -1.20 22.84 8.87
CA GLN A 267 -1.66 22.49 7.53
C GLN A 267 -0.59 22.72 6.47
N LYS A 268 0.26 23.75 6.57
CA LYS A 268 1.39 23.95 5.64
C LYS A 268 2.34 22.76 5.60
N VAL A 269 2.55 22.08 6.74
CA VAL A 269 3.39 20.88 6.85
C VAL A 269 2.66 19.62 6.35
N LEU A 270 1.38 19.47 6.69
CA LEU A 270 0.59 18.28 6.35
C LEU A 270 0.07 18.26 4.92
N GLN A 271 -0.25 19.42 4.34
CA GLN A 271 -0.82 19.52 3.00
C GLN A 271 0.27 19.54 1.93
N ARG A 272 0.08 18.70 0.92
CA ARG A 272 0.98 18.56 -0.22
C ARG A 272 0.98 19.83 -1.07
N ILE A 273 2.12 20.10 -1.69
CA ILE A 273 2.24 21.08 -2.78
C ILE A 273 2.14 20.29 -4.08
N GLU A 274 0.94 20.22 -4.64
CA GLU A 274 0.67 19.42 -5.85
C GLU A 274 1.48 19.91 -7.07
N GLU A 275 1.67 21.22 -7.17
CA GLU A 275 2.33 21.88 -8.30
C GLU A 275 3.85 21.98 -8.16
N LEU A 276 4.44 21.59 -7.01
CA LEU A 276 5.88 21.63 -6.77
C LEU A 276 6.60 20.86 -7.89
N GLN A 277 7.68 21.39 -8.46
CA GLN A 277 8.50 20.65 -9.41
C GLN A 277 9.94 20.63 -8.92
N PRO A 278 10.71 19.56 -9.21
CA PRO A 278 12.12 19.56 -8.89
C PRO A 278 12.84 20.69 -9.61
N GLY A 279 13.45 21.58 -8.83
CA GLY A 279 14.18 22.73 -9.32
C GLY A 279 15.51 22.38 -9.99
N GLU A 280 16.21 23.41 -10.45
CA GLU A 280 17.50 23.26 -11.13
C GLU A 280 18.57 22.63 -10.22
N TRP A 281 18.63 23.06 -8.95
CA TRP A 281 19.58 22.52 -7.97
C TRP A 281 19.45 21.00 -7.80
N PHE A 282 18.22 20.51 -7.65
CA PHE A 282 17.94 19.07 -7.59
C PHE A 282 18.45 18.35 -8.83
N ARG A 283 18.10 18.85 -10.03
CA ARG A 283 18.43 18.18 -11.29
C ARG A 283 19.94 18.09 -11.50
N THR A 284 20.66 19.16 -11.21
CA THR A 284 22.13 19.21 -11.30
C THR A 284 22.76 18.21 -10.33
N LYS A 285 22.40 18.26 -9.04
CA LYS A 285 22.97 17.37 -8.02
C LYS A 285 22.62 15.90 -8.26
N ASN A 286 21.38 15.60 -8.67
CA ASN A 286 21.00 14.25 -9.03
C ASN A 286 21.79 13.75 -10.26
N ALA A 287 22.01 14.59 -11.28
CA ALA A 287 22.79 14.20 -12.45
C ALA A 287 24.29 13.97 -12.13
N GLU A 288 24.88 14.80 -11.28
CA GLU A 288 26.23 14.59 -10.73
C GLU A 288 26.32 13.24 -10.01
N TRP A 289 25.35 12.95 -9.15
CA TRP A 289 25.28 11.69 -8.42
C TRP A 289 25.12 10.47 -9.33
N GLN A 290 24.22 10.51 -10.33
CA GLN A 290 24.04 9.37 -11.25
C GLN A 290 25.33 9.05 -12.01
N LYS A 291 26.13 10.06 -12.37
CA LYS A 291 27.44 9.85 -13.03
C LYS A 291 28.43 9.17 -12.08
N LEU A 292 28.57 9.68 -10.86
CA LEU A 292 29.47 9.09 -9.86
C LEU A 292 29.05 7.67 -9.48
N LEU A 293 27.75 7.43 -9.30
CA LEU A 293 27.23 6.10 -8.96
C LEU A 293 27.53 5.09 -10.07
N ALA A 294 27.38 5.49 -11.34
CA ALA A 294 27.77 4.65 -12.48
C ALA A 294 29.28 4.37 -12.50
N GLU A 295 30.10 5.39 -12.25
CA GLU A 295 31.57 5.23 -12.15
C GLU A 295 31.96 4.29 -11.01
N TRP A 296 31.35 4.43 -9.83
CA TRP A 296 31.64 3.56 -8.68
C TRP A 296 31.19 2.12 -8.93
N HIS A 297 30.03 1.90 -9.53
CA HIS A 297 29.62 0.56 -9.96
C HIS A 297 30.62 -0.04 -10.94
N GLN A 298 31.06 0.74 -11.94
CA GLN A 298 32.06 0.28 -12.89
C GLN A 298 33.37 -0.08 -12.19
N LYS A 299 33.88 0.77 -11.30
CA LYS A 299 35.11 0.49 -10.53
C LYS A 299 34.98 -0.75 -9.65
N GLN A 300 33.81 -0.96 -9.03
CA GLN A 300 33.58 -2.18 -8.26
C GLN A 300 33.55 -3.41 -9.16
N ASN A 301 32.92 -3.33 -10.33
CA ASN A 301 32.87 -4.43 -11.30
C ASN A 301 34.26 -4.74 -11.86
N ASP A 302 35.04 -3.72 -12.19
CA ASP A 302 36.45 -3.85 -12.62
C ASP A 302 37.33 -4.44 -11.51
N TRP A 303 37.05 -4.11 -10.25
CA TRP A 303 37.71 -4.75 -9.12
C TRP A 303 37.27 -6.22 -9.00
N LYS A 304 35.98 -6.54 -9.09
CA LYS A 304 35.47 -7.91 -8.94
C LYS A 304 35.66 -8.78 -10.19
N ASP A 305 36.22 -8.25 -11.27
CA ASP A 305 36.50 -9.02 -12.49
C ASP A 305 37.46 -10.18 -12.16
N PRO A 306 37.06 -11.45 -12.40
CA PRO A 306 37.86 -12.60 -11.98
C PRO A 306 39.27 -12.65 -12.61
N ALA A 307 39.43 -12.15 -13.84
CA ALA A 307 40.72 -12.14 -14.51
C ALA A 307 41.65 -11.08 -13.90
N LYS A 308 41.12 -9.89 -13.62
CA LYS A 308 41.87 -8.83 -12.93
C LYS A 308 42.16 -9.20 -11.48
N GLU A 309 41.25 -9.87 -10.80
CA GLU A 309 41.45 -10.37 -9.44
C GLU A 309 42.56 -11.43 -9.39
N ALA A 310 42.53 -12.41 -10.29
CA ALA A 310 43.57 -13.44 -10.37
C ALA A 310 44.95 -12.82 -10.65
N ALA A 311 45.02 -11.83 -11.56
CA ALA A 311 46.25 -11.10 -11.84
C ALA A 311 46.78 -10.32 -10.63
N ARG A 312 45.90 -9.63 -9.87
CA ARG A 312 46.28 -8.92 -8.65
C ARG A 312 46.73 -9.87 -7.54
N ARG A 313 46.04 -10.99 -7.34
CA ARG A 313 46.45 -12.03 -6.37
C ARG A 313 47.82 -12.62 -6.73
N ALA A 314 48.03 -12.96 -8.01
CA ALA A 314 49.32 -13.46 -8.49
C ALA A 314 50.45 -12.43 -8.27
N ALA A 315 50.20 -11.15 -8.56
CA ALA A 315 51.16 -10.07 -8.31
C ALA A 315 51.45 -9.88 -6.81
N ALA A 316 50.43 -9.98 -5.94
CA ALA A 316 50.59 -9.89 -4.50
C ALA A 316 51.37 -11.09 -3.92
N ASP A 317 51.10 -12.31 -4.40
CA ASP A 317 51.84 -13.51 -4.00
C ASP A 317 53.30 -13.45 -4.47
N GLU A 318 53.57 -12.92 -5.67
CA GLU A 318 54.94 -12.69 -6.15
C GLU A 318 55.66 -11.61 -5.33
N ALA A 319 54.99 -10.51 -4.98
CA ALA A 319 55.54 -9.46 -4.13
C ALA A 319 55.87 -9.98 -2.72
N LYS A 320 54.97 -10.74 -2.09
CA LYS A 320 55.21 -11.39 -0.79
C LYS A 320 56.40 -12.34 -0.85
N ARG A 321 56.52 -13.13 -1.92
CA ARG A 321 57.65 -14.04 -2.10
C ARG A 321 58.98 -13.29 -2.22
N LYS A 322 59.00 -12.18 -2.96
CA LYS A 322 60.19 -11.30 -3.06
C LYS A 322 60.55 -10.67 -1.72
N GLU A 323 59.56 -10.22 -0.95
CA GLU A 323 59.78 -9.64 0.39
C GLU A 323 60.30 -10.67 1.40
N GLU A 324 59.79 -11.92 1.37
CA GLU A 324 60.31 -13.02 2.19
C GLU A 324 61.74 -13.43 1.79
N GLU A 325 62.06 -13.45 0.49
CA GLU A 325 63.40 -13.72 -0.01
C GLU A 325 64.38 -12.61 0.40
N GLU A 326 63.96 -11.33 0.38
CA GLU A 326 64.77 -10.20 0.83
C GLU A 326 64.97 -10.18 2.35
N LYS A 327 63.95 -10.53 3.15
CA LYS A 327 64.07 -10.69 4.60
C LYS A 327 65.03 -11.83 4.97
N LYS A 328 64.94 -12.97 4.28
CA LYS A 328 65.89 -14.09 4.47
C LYS A 328 67.32 -13.72 4.06
N ALA A 329 67.50 -12.90 3.02
CA ALA A 329 68.82 -12.41 2.62
C ALA A 329 69.41 -11.42 3.64
N LYS A 330 68.59 -10.59 4.28
CA LYS A 330 69.01 -9.68 5.35
C LYS A 330 69.32 -10.43 6.66
N GLU A 331 68.52 -11.42 7.04
CA GLU A 331 68.79 -12.28 8.22
C GLU A 331 70.04 -13.16 8.04
N ALA A 332 70.38 -13.56 6.81
CA ALA A 332 71.63 -14.28 6.52
C ALA A 332 72.89 -13.40 6.50
N GLY A 333 72.74 -12.06 6.52
CA GLY A 333 73.83 -11.08 6.50
C GLY A 333 74.24 -10.52 7.87
N GLU A 334 73.46 -10.78 8.93
CA GLU A 334 73.70 -10.26 10.29
C GLU A 334 74.37 -11.30 11.19
N GLY A 335 75.48 -11.87 10.69
CA GLY A 335 76.22 -12.94 11.34
C GLY A 335 77.71 -12.91 11.03
N ASP A 336 78.35 -11.74 11.05
CA ASP A 336 79.74 -11.56 11.52
C ASP A 336 80.07 -10.07 11.61
N ALA A 337 80.36 -9.58 12.82
CA ALA A 337 81.09 -8.35 13.01
C ALA A 337 82.27 -8.64 13.93
N PRO A 338 83.50 -8.32 13.52
CA PRO A 338 84.52 -7.89 14.45
C PRO A 338 84.65 -6.36 14.44
N GLU A 339 84.95 -5.84 15.62
CA GLU A 339 85.27 -4.45 15.95
C GLU A 339 86.33 -3.82 15.04
N GLY A 340 86.24 -2.49 14.88
CA GLY A 340 87.44 -1.65 14.74
C GLY A 340 87.39 -0.53 13.71
N GLU A 341 87.25 0.69 14.23
CA GLU A 341 87.81 1.97 13.73
C GLU A 341 87.09 2.77 12.60
N LYS A 342 86.65 3.97 13.00
CA LYS A 342 86.43 5.21 12.23
C LYS A 342 87.70 6.10 12.35
N PRO A 343 87.93 7.22 11.59
CA PRO A 343 87.01 8.00 10.71
C PRO A 343 87.65 8.60 9.41
N ALA A 344 86.83 9.43 8.72
CA ALA A 344 87.14 10.56 7.77
C ALA A 344 87.05 10.25 6.26
N GLU A 345 86.53 11.09 5.34
CA GLU A 345 85.70 12.33 5.29
C GLU A 345 85.46 12.63 3.77
N GLY A 346 84.29 13.20 3.39
CA GLY A 346 83.97 13.77 2.05
C GLY A 346 83.59 12.76 0.94
N GLU A 347 82.60 12.93 0.05
CA GLU A 347 81.88 14.11 -0.46
C GLU A 347 80.59 13.64 -1.20
N GLU A 348 79.66 14.57 -1.43
CA GLU A 348 78.29 14.42 -1.94
C GLU A 348 78.09 13.71 -3.30
N LYS A 349 76.96 13.00 -3.46
CA LYS A 349 76.06 13.21 -4.61
C LYS A 349 74.63 12.67 -4.42
N ALA A 350 73.70 13.63 -4.59
CA ALA A 350 72.40 13.60 -5.25
C ALA A 350 71.40 12.49 -4.91
N GLY A 351 70.27 12.92 -4.31
CA GLY A 351 69.18 12.08 -3.91
C GLY A 351 68.40 11.42 -5.04
N GLU A 352 68.02 10.17 -4.77
CA GLU A 352 66.75 9.61 -5.21
C GLU A 352 65.89 9.46 -3.95
N LYS A 353 64.67 9.99 -4.02
CA LYS A 353 63.63 9.84 -3.00
C LYS A 353 63.48 8.35 -2.66
N PRO A 354 63.39 7.95 -1.37
CA PRO A 354 62.97 6.60 -1.04
C PRO A 354 61.57 6.38 -1.62
N ALA A 355 61.42 5.29 -2.37
CA ALA A 355 60.13 4.79 -2.79
C ALA A 355 59.23 4.74 -1.56
N GLU A 356 58.11 5.46 -1.67
CA GLU A 356 57.07 5.53 -0.67
C GLU A 356 56.64 4.10 -0.32
N GLU A 357 56.90 3.68 0.91
CA GLU A 357 56.40 2.42 1.46
C GLU A 357 54.87 2.42 1.30
N GLU A 358 54.36 1.66 0.33
CA GLU A 358 52.92 1.41 0.20
C GLU A 358 52.47 0.59 1.42
N LYS A 359 52.04 1.30 2.48
CA LYS A 359 51.33 0.67 3.59
C LYS A 359 50.13 -0.11 3.02
N PRO A 360 49.87 -1.34 3.50
CA PRO A 360 48.78 -2.17 2.98
C PRO A 360 47.44 -1.44 3.06
N ALA A 361 46.55 -1.68 2.08
CA ALA A 361 45.24 -1.05 1.97
C ALA A 361 44.40 -1.13 3.27
N GLU A 362 44.57 -2.22 4.04
CA GLU A 362 43.96 -2.40 5.37
C GLU A 362 44.38 -1.35 6.40
N GLU A 363 45.61 -0.82 6.34
CA GLU A 363 46.08 0.20 7.29
C GLU A 363 45.59 1.60 6.94
N LYS A 364 45.53 1.95 5.65
CA LYS A 364 45.02 3.25 5.19
C LYS A 364 43.51 3.36 5.36
N ALA A 365 42.79 2.24 5.32
CA ALA A 365 41.36 2.20 5.53
C ALA A 365 40.93 2.07 7.00
N LYS A 366 41.85 2.07 7.99
CA LYS A 366 41.49 2.02 9.43
C LYS A 366 40.60 3.19 9.83
N ASP A 367 40.89 4.39 9.32
CA ASP A 367 40.02 5.56 9.43
C ASP A 367 39.37 5.86 8.08
N ILE A 368 38.10 5.48 7.95
CA ILE A 368 37.29 5.61 6.73
C ILE A 368 37.15 7.08 6.31
N PHE A 369 37.09 8.00 7.27
CA PHE A 369 36.85 9.41 6.98
C PHE A 369 38.10 10.16 6.55
N ALA A 370 39.28 9.65 6.91
CA ALA A 370 40.58 10.18 6.45
C ALA A 370 40.93 9.77 5.01
N VAL A 371 40.18 8.84 4.40
CA VAL A 371 40.40 8.43 3.01
C VAL A 371 40.10 9.58 2.05
N GLU A 372 41.13 10.08 1.35
CA GLU A 372 40.99 11.17 0.38
C GLU A 372 40.36 10.70 -0.95
N ASN A 373 40.75 9.52 -1.44
CA ASN A 373 40.23 8.93 -2.67
C ASN A 373 39.46 7.64 -2.40
N VAL A 374 38.13 7.71 -2.35
CA VAL A 374 37.28 6.54 -2.10
C VAL A 374 37.34 5.48 -3.21
N THR A 375 37.93 5.80 -4.35
CA THR A 375 38.04 4.90 -5.49
C THR A 375 39.37 4.16 -5.57
N ASP A 376 40.34 4.55 -4.75
CA ASP A 376 41.63 3.87 -4.60
C ASP A 376 42.19 4.17 -3.21
N ILE A 377 42.05 3.21 -2.30
CA ILE A 377 42.58 3.28 -0.93
C ILE A 377 44.02 2.71 -0.83
N GLY A 378 44.60 2.32 -1.98
CA GLY A 378 45.89 1.63 -2.11
C GLY A 378 45.78 0.43 -3.03
N GLY A 379 46.75 0.26 -3.95
CA GLY A 379 46.79 -0.88 -4.87
C GLY A 379 45.61 -0.97 -5.85
N GLY A 380 44.87 0.13 -6.05
CA GLY A 380 43.68 0.18 -6.91
C GLY A 380 42.41 -0.35 -6.26
N GLU A 381 42.41 -0.65 -4.95
CA GLU A 381 41.23 -1.12 -4.23
C GLU A 381 40.26 0.03 -3.93
N PRO A 382 39.00 0.00 -4.40
CA PRO A 382 38.02 1.00 -3.99
C PRO A 382 37.51 0.74 -2.58
N LEU A 383 37.19 1.79 -1.81
CA LEU A 383 36.65 1.69 -0.44
C LEU A 383 35.36 0.85 -0.38
N PHE A 384 34.59 0.85 -1.46
CA PHE A 384 33.35 0.10 -1.64
C PHE A 384 33.55 -1.26 -2.34
N ALA A 385 34.77 -1.79 -2.41
CA ALA A 385 35.09 -3.07 -3.04
C ALA A 385 34.14 -4.19 -2.55
N ASN A 386 33.85 -4.20 -1.26
CA ASN A 386 33.04 -5.24 -0.61
C ASN A 386 31.56 -4.89 -0.45
N PHE A 387 31.06 -3.84 -1.10
CA PHE A 387 29.62 -3.53 -1.09
C PHE A 387 28.83 -4.67 -1.74
N THR A 388 27.76 -5.07 -1.07
CA THR A 388 26.70 -5.92 -1.62
C THR A 388 25.59 -5.07 -2.23
N PHE A 389 24.57 -5.72 -2.78
CA PHE A 389 23.39 -5.03 -3.30
C PHE A 389 22.70 -4.15 -2.26
N GLU A 390 22.58 -4.64 -1.03
CA GLU A 390 21.95 -3.92 0.07
C GLU A 390 22.74 -2.67 0.46
N ASP A 391 24.08 -2.72 0.38
CA ASP A 391 24.93 -1.55 0.62
C ASP A 391 24.70 -0.46 -0.42
N TRP A 392 24.63 -0.83 -1.70
CA TRP A 392 24.31 0.10 -2.79
C TRP A 392 22.91 0.69 -2.66
N ALA A 393 21.94 -0.11 -2.21
CA ALA A 393 20.59 0.37 -1.97
C ALA A 393 20.54 1.37 -0.80
N LEU A 394 21.24 1.10 0.31
CA LEU A 394 21.32 2.03 1.43
C LEU A 394 22.12 3.30 1.11
N LEU A 395 23.19 3.20 0.31
CA LEU A 395 23.92 4.35 -0.22
C LEU A 395 22.97 5.26 -1.02
N SER A 396 22.20 4.65 -1.94
CA SER A 396 21.23 5.38 -2.76
C SER A 396 20.17 6.04 -1.89
N LEU A 397 19.61 5.32 -0.91
CA LEU A 397 18.61 5.85 0.01
C LEU A 397 19.15 7.04 0.83
N ARG A 398 20.38 6.95 1.34
CA ARG A 398 21.05 8.06 2.06
C ARG A 398 21.07 9.32 1.20
N PHE A 399 21.64 9.22 0.00
CA PHE A 399 21.74 10.38 -0.90
C PHE A 399 20.38 10.92 -1.33
N GLU A 400 19.44 10.04 -1.69
CA GLU A 400 18.11 10.45 -2.14
C GLU A 400 17.34 11.19 -1.04
N LEU A 401 17.41 10.75 0.22
CA LEU A 401 16.75 11.45 1.33
C LEU A 401 17.43 12.79 1.64
N TYR A 402 18.76 12.84 1.68
CA TYR A 402 19.53 14.07 1.81
C TYR A 402 19.13 15.09 0.73
N LEU A 403 19.13 14.65 -0.53
CA LEU A 403 18.84 15.50 -1.67
C LEU A 403 17.38 15.99 -1.64
N MET A 404 16.44 15.13 -1.25
CA MET A 404 15.02 15.49 -1.15
C MET A 404 14.77 16.58 -0.10
N VAL A 405 15.41 16.49 1.08
CA VAL A 405 15.23 17.49 2.15
C VAL A 405 15.67 18.87 1.68
N HIS A 406 16.89 18.97 1.14
CA HIS A 406 17.43 20.25 0.67
C HIS A 406 16.69 20.78 -0.56
N SER A 407 16.32 19.90 -1.50
CA SER A 407 15.56 20.30 -2.68
C SER A 407 14.17 20.81 -2.31
N TYR A 408 13.48 20.14 -1.37
CA TYR A 408 12.18 20.58 -0.91
C TYR A 408 12.23 21.98 -0.31
N SER A 409 13.20 22.26 0.56
CA SER A 409 13.35 23.59 1.17
C SER A 409 13.56 24.68 0.11
N LYS A 410 14.38 24.42 -0.90
CA LYS A 410 14.66 25.36 -2.01
C LYS A 410 13.45 25.52 -2.95
N ASP A 411 12.78 24.44 -3.30
CA ASP A 411 11.69 24.45 -4.28
C ASP A 411 10.36 24.92 -3.68
N ALA A 412 10.10 24.63 -2.40
CA ALA A 412 8.89 25.08 -1.72
C ALA A 412 8.88 26.60 -1.52
N ASN A 413 10.07 27.20 -1.34
CA ASN A 413 10.28 28.65 -1.27
C ASN A 413 9.33 29.37 -0.28
N ASP A 414 9.00 28.71 0.83
CA ASP A 414 8.13 29.21 1.89
C ASP A 414 8.78 28.91 3.26
N PRO A 415 9.25 29.92 4.01
CA PRO A 415 9.90 29.72 5.31
C PRO A 415 9.01 29.04 6.35
N GLU A 416 7.69 29.12 6.20
CA GLU A 416 6.74 28.45 7.11
C GLU A 416 6.54 26.97 6.76
N ARG A 417 7.08 26.50 5.61
CA ARG A 417 7.13 25.09 5.25
C ARG A 417 8.46 24.49 5.67
N VAL A 418 8.51 24.08 6.93
CA VAL A 418 9.73 23.58 7.60
C VAL A 418 10.30 22.29 7.02
N GLY A 419 9.55 21.52 6.22
CA GLY A 419 10.05 20.32 5.55
C GLY A 419 8.95 19.34 5.14
N VAL A 420 9.37 18.12 4.81
CA VAL A 420 8.49 17.05 4.37
C VAL A 420 7.99 16.24 5.57
N HIS A 421 6.69 16.29 5.86
CA HIS A 421 6.06 15.40 6.85
C HIS A 421 6.04 13.93 6.38
N GLU A 422 6.16 12.99 7.31
CA GLU A 422 6.20 11.54 7.02
C GLU A 422 5.03 11.04 6.17
N SER A 423 3.83 11.58 6.37
CA SER A 423 2.62 11.20 5.62
C SER A 423 2.69 11.54 4.12
N ASN A 424 3.65 12.39 3.74
CA ASN A 424 3.87 12.84 2.37
C ASN A 424 5.19 12.33 1.78
N PHE A 425 5.92 11.44 2.48
CA PHE A 425 7.20 10.89 2.00
C PHE A 425 7.09 10.28 0.62
N SER A 426 6.20 9.30 0.44
CA SER A 426 6.06 8.60 -0.84
C SER A 426 5.67 9.55 -1.98
N PHE A 427 4.89 10.59 -1.67
CA PHE A 427 4.50 11.60 -2.65
C PHE A 427 5.71 12.41 -3.13
N TYR A 428 6.46 13.01 -2.20
CA TYR A 428 7.61 13.84 -2.57
C TYR A 428 8.76 13.03 -3.13
N TYR A 429 9.00 11.83 -2.60
CA TYR A 429 9.98 10.91 -3.15
C TYR A 429 9.65 10.56 -4.62
N ASN A 430 8.39 10.25 -4.94
CA ASN A 430 7.97 10.04 -6.32
C ASN A 430 8.08 11.32 -7.17
N LYS A 431 7.76 12.48 -6.60
CA LYS A 431 7.83 13.76 -7.30
C LYS A 431 9.25 14.10 -7.75
N TYR A 432 10.22 13.90 -6.86
CA TYR A 432 11.64 14.17 -7.10
C TYR A 432 12.29 13.10 -7.97
N PHE A 433 12.16 11.83 -7.57
CA PHE A 433 12.93 10.75 -8.19
C PHE A 433 12.20 10.01 -9.30
N ARG A 434 10.88 10.23 -9.48
CA ARG A 434 10.02 9.43 -10.37
C ARG A 434 10.06 7.93 -10.05
N LYS A 435 10.31 7.60 -8.79
CA LYS A 435 10.38 6.24 -8.25
C LYS A 435 9.35 6.07 -7.13
N THR A 436 8.86 4.86 -6.94
CA THR A 436 8.00 4.54 -5.80
C THR A 436 8.86 4.05 -4.64
N LEU A 437 8.79 4.72 -3.49
CA LEU A 437 9.45 4.24 -2.27
C LEU A 437 8.67 3.06 -1.68
N SER A 438 9.23 1.86 -1.78
CA SER A 438 8.65 0.63 -1.22
C SER A 438 9.33 0.28 0.09
N LEU A 439 8.61 0.42 1.22
CA LEU A 439 9.14 0.02 2.54
C LEU A 439 9.40 -1.49 2.60
N LYS A 440 8.52 -2.28 1.98
CA LYS A 440 8.65 -3.74 1.89
C LYS A 440 9.95 -4.16 1.22
N TYR A 441 10.46 -3.42 0.25
CA TYR A 441 11.74 -3.74 -0.39
C TYR A 441 12.90 -3.74 0.63
N TYR A 442 12.87 -2.84 1.61
CA TYR A 442 13.84 -2.79 2.70
C TYR A 442 13.52 -3.75 3.87
N GLY A 443 12.43 -4.53 3.78
CA GLY A 443 12.00 -5.44 4.85
C GLY A 443 11.39 -4.76 6.07
N VAL A 444 10.87 -3.53 5.91
CA VAL A 444 10.30 -2.73 7.00
C VAL A 444 8.87 -2.28 6.70
N ASP A 445 8.09 -1.97 7.74
CA ASP A 445 6.67 -1.63 7.63
C ASP A 445 6.37 -0.14 7.91
N GLY A 446 7.36 0.63 8.36
CA GLY A 446 7.18 2.03 8.73
C GLY A 446 8.35 2.94 8.35
N ASN A 447 8.05 4.22 8.12
CA ASN A 447 9.06 5.24 7.77
C ASN A 447 10.13 5.39 8.87
N THR A 448 9.77 5.26 10.15
CA THR A 448 10.75 5.31 11.26
C THR A 448 11.80 4.20 11.11
N GLN A 449 11.35 2.95 10.89
CA GLN A 449 12.25 1.81 10.72
C GLN A 449 13.14 1.95 9.48
N LEU A 450 12.60 2.50 8.38
CA LEU A 450 13.40 2.80 7.19
C LEU A 450 14.51 3.81 7.50
N LEU A 451 14.18 4.89 8.21
CA LEU A 451 15.13 5.93 8.55
C LEU A 451 16.16 5.48 9.59
N ASP A 452 15.81 4.54 10.47
CA ASP A 452 16.78 3.96 11.41
C ASP A 452 17.97 3.28 10.69
N MET A 453 17.77 2.79 9.47
CA MET A 453 18.83 2.20 8.62
C MET A 453 19.82 3.24 8.07
N VAL A 454 19.41 4.52 8.03
CA VAL A 454 20.14 5.65 7.42
C VAL A 454 20.12 6.89 8.32
N LYS A 455 20.02 6.69 9.65
CA LYS A 455 19.88 7.74 10.65
C LYS A 455 21.08 8.68 10.75
N ASP A 456 22.22 8.25 10.22
CA ASP A 456 23.41 9.07 10.02
C ASP A 456 23.21 10.20 8.99
N VAL A 457 22.19 10.12 8.15
CA VAL A 457 21.89 11.13 7.12
C VAL A 457 20.53 11.80 7.34
N ALA A 458 19.49 11.01 7.59
CA ALA A 458 18.12 11.50 7.60
C ALA A 458 17.36 10.98 8.84
N THR A 459 16.66 11.89 9.52
CA THR A 459 15.88 11.56 10.72
C THR A 459 14.52 12.25 10.70
N LEU A 460 13.55 11.70 11.44
CA LEU A 460 12.29 12.37 11.71
C LEU A 460 12.40 13.11 13.04
N ASP A 461 11.99 14.38 13.01
CA ASP A 461 11.77 15.11 14.24
C ASP A 461 10.68 14.43 15.09
N LYS A 462 10.90 14.39 16.41
CA LYS A 462 10.06 13.62 17.34
C LYS A 462 8.66 14.19 17.47
N GLU A 463 8.52 15.51 17.42
CA GLU A 463 7.24 16.20 17.64
C GLU A 463 6.52 16.49 16.33
N SER A 464 7.23 17.07 15.37
CA SER A 464 6.65 17.50 14.10
C SER A 464 6.55 16.39 13.06
N ARG A 465 7.27 15.27 13.22
CA ARG A 465 7.38 14.17 12.23
C ARG A 465 7.79 14.68 10.84
N VAL A 466 8.61 15.73 10.82
CA VAL A 466 9.20 16.31 9.62
C VAL A 466 10.57 15.69 9.39
N LEU A 467 10.87 15.34 8.13
CA LEU A 467 12.18 14.85 7.72
C LEU A 467 13.21 15.97 7.78
N SER A 468 14.33 15.67 8.41
CA SER A 468 15.47 16.56 8.52
C SER A 468 16.77 15.81 8.24
N THR A 469 17.79 16.57 7.85
CA THR A 469 19.17 16.09 7.71
C THR A 469 20.10 17.03 8.48
N GLN A 470 21.16 16.46 9.07
CA GLN A 470 22.21 17.21 9.75
C GLN A 470 23.34 17.63 8.79
N LEU A 471 23.32 17.08 7.56
CA LEU A 471 24.32 17.35 6.55
C LEU A 471 23.99 18.65 5.80
N SER A 472 24.99 19.49 5.55
CA SER A 472 24.85 20.75 4.80
C SER A 472 24.62 20.51 3.31
N ASP A 473 24.06 21.47 2.58
CA ASP A 473 23.72 21.32 1.16
C ASP A 473 24.93 21.28 0.20
N ASP A 474 26.12 21.56 0.72
CA ASP A 474 27.42 21.45 0.06
C ASP A 474 28.20 20.17 0.43
N THR A 475 27.55 19.23 1.13
CA THR A 475 28.17 17.97 1.56
C THR A 475 28.85 17.23 0.39
N PRO A 476 30.16 16.90 0.51
CA PRO A 476 30.88 16.12 -0.49
C PRO A 476 30.21 14.76 -0.77
N LEU A 477 30.09 14.40 -2.06
CA LEU A 477 29.33 13.20 -2.47
C LEU A 477 30.02 11.89 -2.07
N ASP A 478 31.34 11.90 -1.89
CA ASP A 478 32.11 10.75 -1.39
C ASP A 478 31.82 10.44 0.09
N LEU A 479 31.30 11.40 0.86
CA LEU A 479 30.89 11.16 2.25
C LEU A 479 29.84 10.05 2.36
N PHE A 480 28.92 9.96 1.41
CA PHE A 480 27.88 8.92 1.44
C PHE A 480 28.47 7.51 1.31
N ILE A 481 29.56 7.34 0.55
CA ILE A 481 30.32 6.09 0.49
C ILE A 481 30.94 5.80 1.86
N LYS A 482 31.60 6.79 2.46
CA LYS A 482 32.25 6.66 3.78
C LYS A 482 31.26 6.25 4.87
N LEU A 483 30.11 6.92 4.94
CA LEU A 483 29.01 6.60 5.87
C LEU A 483 28.46 5.18 5.64
N THR A 484 28.31 4.77 4.38
CA THR A 484 27.81 3.43 4.04
C THR A 484 28.82 2.35 4.41
N GLU A 485 30.11 2.56 4.13
CA GLU A 485 31.18 1.61 4.51
C GLU A 485 31.33 1.51 6.03
N GLU A 486 31.25 2.63 6.77
CA GLU A 486 31.25 2.60 8.23
C GLU A 486 30.12 1.72 8.77
N ARG A 487 28.90 1.91 8.28
CA ARG A 487 27.74 1.11 8.68
C ARG A 487 27.84 -0.35 8.24
N ARG A 488 28.46 -0.64 7.10
CA ARG A 488 28.75 -2.01 6.66
C ARG A 488 29.71 -2.70 7.62
N ARG A 489 30.82 -2.04 7.99
CA ARG A 489 31.80 -2.61 8.93
C ARG A 489 31.24 -2.83 10.32
N VAL A 490 30.49 -1.86 10.86
CA VAL A 490 29.80 -2.02 12.15
C VAL A 490 28.86 -3.23 12.11
N ARG A 491 28.06 -3.37 11.05
CA ARG A 491 27.18 -4.53 10.88
C ARG A 491 27.96 -5.84 10.75
N GLN A 492 29.06 -5.87 10.00
CA GLN A 492 29.90 -7.06 9.89
C GLN A 492 30.46 -7.46 11.26
N GLN A 493 30.95 -6.50 12.04
CA GLN A 493 31.43 -6.74 13.40
C GLN A 493 30.35 -7.30 14.32
N SER A 494 29.11 -6.78 14.24
CA SER A 494 27.98 -7.34 14.98
C SER A 494 27.68 -8.78 14.59
N LEU A 495 27.71 -9.09 13.29
CA LEU A 495 27.50 -10.46 12.79
C LEU A 495 28.63 -11.41 13.24
N ASP A 496 29.88 -10.96 13.17
CA ASP A 496 31.04 -11.74 13.63
C ASP A 496 31.01 -11.99 15.14
N ALA A 497 30.41 -11.07 15.91
CA ALA A 497 30.12 -11.22 17.33
C ALA A 497 28.90 -12.11 17.63
N GLY A 498 28.20 -12.61 16.60
CA GLY A 498 27.04 -13.50 16.73
C GLY A 498 25.70 -12.80 16.88
N ASP A 499 25.62 -11.48 16.70
CA ASP A 499 24.36 -10.74 16.70
C ASP A 499 23.70 -10.80 15.31
N GLU A 500 22.93 -11.87 15.09
CA GLU A 500 22.15 -12.10 13.86
C GLU A 500 21.08 -11.02 13.60
N THR A 501 20.76 -10.18 14.60
CA THR A 501 19.76 -9.10 14.41
C THR A 501 20.29 -7.98 13.50
N ALA A 502 21.61 -7.87 13.34
CA ALA A 502 22.25 -6.90 12.45
C ALA A 502 22.09 -7.26 10.95
N ARG A 503 21.63 -8.47 10.62
CA ARG A 503 21.48 -8.94 9.23
C ARG A 503 20.38 -8.19 8.48
N LEU A 504 20.70 -7.64 7.32
CA LEU A 504 19.72 -6.99 6.44
C LEU A 504 18.78 -8.01 5.79
N LYS A 505 17.49 -7.68 5.73
CA LYS A 505 16.42 -8.57 5.22
C LYS A 505 15.66 -7.88 4.08
N PHE A 506 16.36 -7.60 2.98
CA PHE A 506 15.74 -6.98 1.82
C PHE A 506 14.84 -8.00 1.11
N ASN A 507 13.67 -7.56 0.68
CA ASN A 507 12.80 -8.38 -0.16
C ASN A 507 13.19 -8.17 -1.62
N ALA A 508 13.10 -9.24 -2.42
CA ALA A 508 13.30 -9.13 -3.87
C ALA A 508 12.34 -8.07 -4.44
N THR A 509 12.86 -7.15 -5.26
CA THR A 509 12.02 -6.24 -6.04
C THR A 509 11.11 -7.07 -6.94
N PRO A 510 9.78 -6.87 -6.93
CA PRO A 510 8.93 -7.45 -7.95
C PRO A 510 9.38 -6.90 -9.31
N GLU A 511 9.71 -7.77 -10.25
CA GLU A 511 10.05 -7.37 -11.62
C GLU A 511 8.88 -6.55 -12.20
N PRO A 512 9.15 -5.40 -12.85
CA PRO A 512 8.10 -4.72 -13.59
C PRO A 512 7.56 -5.69 -14.65
N PRO A 513 6.23 -5.75 -14.87
CA PRO A 513 5.69 -6.59 -15.92
C PRO A 513 6.36 -6.20 -17.24
N ALA A 514 6.92 -7.19 -17.95
CA ALA A 514 7.57 -6.98 -19.22
C ALA A 514 6.63 -6.18 -20.14
N VAL A 515 7.02 -4.95 -20.44
CA VAL A 515 6.35 -4.13 -21.44
C VAL A 515 6.55 -4.82 -22.78
N SER A 516 5.53 -5.57 -23.22
CA SER A 516 5.43 -6.07 -24.58
C SER A 516 5.41 -4.85 -25.52
N SER A 517 6.56 -4.51 -26.06
CA SER A 517 6.68 -3.52 -27.12
C SER A 517 5.92 -4.05 -28.34
N TYR A 518 4.68 -3.56 -28.52
CA TYR A 518 4.02 -3.61 -29.82
C TYR A 518 4.85 -2.76 -30.78
N GLN A 519 5.69 -3.43 -31.55
CA GLN A 519 6.43 -2.82 -32.64
C GLN A 519 5.44 -2.59 -33.79
N ASP A 520 5.15 -1.32 -34.02
CA ASP A 520 4.42 -0.78 -35.15
C ASP A 520 5.05 -1.29 -36.46
N GLY A 521 4.35 -2.22 -37.11
CA GLY A 521 4.78 -2.89 -38.33
C GLY A 521 4.52 -2.01 -39.54
N GLY A 522 5.54 -1.26 -39.96
CA GLY A 522 5.56 -0.51 -41.21
C GLY A 522 5.35 -1.41 -42.43
N TYR A 523 4.43 -0.98 -43.30
CA TYR A 523 4.13 -1.58 -44.59
C TYR A 523 5.36 -1.57 -45.52
N SER A 524 5.77 -2.76 -45.99
CA SER A 524 6.56 -2.89 -47.22
C SER A 524 5.92 -3.95 -48.14
N TYR A 525 5.49 -3.47 -49.30
CA TYR A 525 4.83 -4.21 -50.37
C TYR A 525 5.86 -4.98 -51.23
N ARG A 526 5.79 -6.31 -51.23
CA ARG A 526 6.32 -7.23 -52.25
C ARG A 526 5.66 -8.59 -51.97
N GLY A 527 4.85 -9.23 -52.81
CA GLY A 527 4.75 -9.22 -54.26
C GLY A 527 4.79 -10.68 -54.71
N GLY A 528 3.62 -11.32 -54.84
CA GLY A 528 3.42 -12.54 -55.64
C GLY A 528 3.18 -13.85 -54.87
N GLY A 529 2.11 -14.58 -55.25
CA GLY A 529 2.09 -16.05 -55.12
C GLY A 529 0.88 -16.73 -54.44
N GLN A 530 -0.33 -16.53 -54.97
CA GLN A 530 -1.41 -17.52 -55.13
C GLN A 530 -1.56 -18.76 -54.19
N ARG A 531 -2.80 -18.84 -53.64
CA ARG A 531 -3.73 -20.00 -53.64
C ARG A 531 -3.93 -20.81 -52.34
N GLY A 532 -4.96 -20.40 -51.58
CA GLY A 532 -6.18 -21.17 -51.28
C GLY A 532 -6.13 -22.37 -50.33
N GLY A 533 -6.84 -22.28 -49.20
CA GLY A 533 -7.24 -23.42 -48.37
C GLY A 533 -7.94 -23.00 -47.07
N TYR A 534 -9.24 -22.73 -47.13
CA TYR A 534 -10.11 -22.58 -45.95
C TYR A 534 -10.37 -23.96 -45.31
N SER A 535 -10.18 -24.09 -44.00
CA SER A 535 -10.80 -25.13 -43.18
C SER A 535 -11.33 -24.51 -41.89
N TYR A 536 -12.66 -24.56 -41.74
CA TYR A 536 -13.40 -24.13 -40.56
C TYR A 536 -13.50 -25.31 -39.59
N GLY A 537 -13.06 -25.13 -38.35
CA GLY A 537 -13.24 -26.10 -37.27
C GLY A 537 -13.76 -25.39 -36.02
N ALA A 538 -15.04 -25.59 -35.74
CA ALA A 538 -15.76 -25.05 -34.58
C ALA A 538 -15.81 -26.08 -33.43
N ASN A 539 -15.65 -25.62 -32.19
CA ASN A 539 -16.43 -26.00 -30.98
C ASN A 539 -15.85 -25.28 -29.76
N ARG A 540 -16.61 -24.42 -29.05
CA ARG A 540 -17.70 -24.65 -28.07
C ARG A 540 -17.23 -25.22 -26.72
N ASN A 541 -17.13 -24.36 -25.70
CA ASN A 541 -17.65 -24.59 -24.34
C ASN A 541 -17.43 -23.39 -23.40
N LEU A 542 -18.44 -22.54 -23.21
CA LEU A 542 -18.60 -21.72 -21.99
C LEU A 542 -20.11 -21.55 -21.67
N PRO A 543 -20.53 -21.66 -20.40
CA PRO A 543 -21.94 -21.51 -19.99
C PRO A 543 -22.38 -20.04 -19.84
N PRO A 544 -23.69 -19.74 -19.95
CA PRO A 544 -24.20 -18.36 -19.95
C PRO A 544 -24.52 -17.82 -18.53
N PRO A 545 -24.51 -16.48 -18.33
CA PRO A 545 -24.94 -15.85 -17.09
C PRO A 545 -26.48 -15.65 -17.03
N PRO A 546 -27.08 -15.53 -15.83
CA PRO A 546 -28.53 -15.54 -15.65
C PRO A 546 -29.19 -14.18 -15.99
N ALA A 547 -30.39 -14.25 -16.56
CA ALA A 547 -31.22 -13.12 -16.94
C ALA A 547 -32.22 -12.73 -15.85
N GLY A 548 -32.35 -11.43 -15.57
CA GLY A 548 -33.35 -10.86 -14.67
C GLY A 548 -33.65 -9.38 -14.97
N GLN A 549 -34.74 -9.18 -15.70
CA GLN A 549 -35.69 -8.04 -15.71
C GLN A 549 -35.33 -6.67 -16.34
N GLN A 550 -36.27 -6.26 -17.21
CA GLN A 550 -36.42 -5.01 -17.95
C GLN A 550 -36.88 -3.84 -17.08
N ALA A 551 -36.43 -2.62 -17.44
CA ALA A 551 -37.27 -1.42 -17.69
C ALA A 551 -36.34 -0.23 -18.01
N GLN A 552 -36.29 0.23 -19.27
CA GLN A 552 -36.98 1.44 -19.74
C GLN A 552 -36.38 2.75 -19.23
N TRP A 553 -35.58 3.44 -20.07
CA TRP A 553 -35.69 4.90 -20.24
C TRP A 553 -35.31 5.28 -21.67
N GLY A 554 -36.25 5.98 -22.31
CA GLY A 554 -36.25 6.35 -23.72
C GLY A 554 -35.21 7.41 -24.08
N GLY A 555 -34.93 7.47 -25.38
CA GLY A 555 -33.93 8.35 -25.96
C GLY A 555 -34.41 9.76 -26.23
N ARG A 556 -33.48 10.53 -26.80
CA ARG A 556 -33.79 11.54 -27.80
C ARG A 556 -32.62 11.68 -28.76
N SER A 557 -32.89 11.28 -29.99
CA SER A 557 -32.14 11.58 -31.21
C SER A 557 -32.19 13.09 -31.49
N SER A 558 -31.10 13.66 -32.01
CA SER A 558 -31.16 14.38 -33.30
C SER A 558 -29.77 14.58 -33.92
N PRO A 559 -29.65 14.61 -35.26
CA PRO A 559 -28.42 14.39 -36.02
C PRO A 559 -27.87 15.69 -36.66
N TYR A 560 -26.64 15.67 -37.19
CA TYR A 560 -26.32 16.36 -38.46
C TYR A 560 -24.99 15.85 -39.05
N GLY A 561 -25.03 15.40 -40.31
CA GLY A 561 -23.87 15.07 -41.16
C GLY A 561 -23.03 16.32 -41.47
N GLY A 562 -21.75 16.24 -41.85
CA GLY A 562 -21.19 15.41 -42.91
C GLY A 562 -21.18 16.21 -44.21
N TYR A 563 -20.04 16.85 -44.56
CA TYR A 563 -19.45 16.98 -45.91
C TYR A 563 -18.25 17.96 -45.89
N GLY A 564 -17.11 17.51 -46.42
CA GLY A 564 -16.00 18.35 -46.83
C GLY A 564 -16.05 18.63 -48.34
N GLY A 565 -15.49 19.76 -48.77
CA GLY A 565 -15.33 20.10 -50.19
C GLY A 565 -14.45 21.35 -50.38
N LYS A 566 -13.32 21.18 -51.09
CA LYS A 566 -12.36 22.21 -51.50
C LYS A 566 -12.83 22.96 -52.76
N GLY A 567 -12.49 24.26 -52.83
CA GLY A 567 -11.86 24.89 -54.00
C GLY A 567 -12.71 25.74 -54.95
N GLY A 568 -12.24 26.97 -55.25
CA GLY A 568 -12.47 27.62 -56.55
C GLY A 568 -12.82 29.12 -56.59
N ALA A 569 -11.77 29.95 -56.76
CA ALA A 569 -11.67 31.12 -57.67
C ALA A 569 -12.44 32.46 -57.50
N VAL A 570 -11.64 33.51 -57.28
CA VAL A 570 -11.48 34.81 -58.01
C VAL A 570 -12.62 35.86 -58.09
N VAL A 571 -12.30 37.10 -57.66
CA VAL A 571 -12.38 38.45 -58.30
C VAL A 571 -12.38 39.49 -57.14
N GLY A 572 -11.30 40.24 -56.86
CA GLY A 572 -10.93 41.55 -57.44
C GLY A 572 -11.55 42.71 -56.61
N GLY A 573 -10.91 43.79 -56.18
CA GLY A 573 -9.56 44.36 -56.26
C GLY A 573 -9.60 45.83 -55.74
N LYS A 574 -8.43 46.37 -55.37
CA LYS A 574 -8.06 47.79 -55.10
C LYS A 574 -8.58 48.43 -53.78
N SER A 575 -7.89 49.31 -53.04
CA SER A 575 -6.53 49.86 -52.91
C SER A 575 -6.65 51.36 -52.56
N GLN A 576 -5.87 51.82 -51.56
CA GLN A 576 -5.37 53.20 -51.33
C GLN A 576 -6.40 54.26 -50.87
N ASN A 577 -6.11 55.25 -50.02
CA ASN A 577 -4.93 55.78 -49.29
C ASN A 577 -5.49 56.92 -48.37
N PRO A 578 -4.68 57.74 -47.68
CA PRO A 578 -3.24 57.68 -47.39
C PRO A 578 -2.91 57.44 -45.90
#